data_AF-A0A3A5JDX0-F1
#
_entry.id   AF-A0A3A5JDX0-F1
#
_cell.length_a   1.000
_cell.length_b   1.000
_cell.length_c   1.000
_cell.angle_alpha   90.00
_cell.angle_beta   90.00
_cell.angle_gamma   90.00
#
_symmetry.space_group_name_H-M   'P 1'
#
loop_
_entity.id
_entity.type
_entity.pdbx_description
1 polymer ?
#
loop_
_entity_poly.entity_id
_entity_poly.type
_entity_poly.pdbx_seq_one_letter_code
_entity_poly.pdbx_strand_id
1 'polypeptide(L)'
;VLGASTNIVVGSLLAYLVSQNWDVFVFHRLRSYTDGRALWLRNIGSTATSQAIDTAIFVGVAFYLAPQLLGVGSALPGSVLIGLAVGQYLLKLLIALCDTPVVYAIVGYARSRADAGEPRPSAD
;
A
#
# COMPACT_ATOMS: atom_id res chain seq x y z
N VAL A 1 -17.74 11.18 21.06
CA VAL A 1 -16.95 11.65 19.90
C VAL A 1 -15.46 11.30 19.98
N LEU A 2 -14.75 11.57 21.09
CA LEU A 2 -13.30 11.28 21.21
C LEU A 2 -12.91 9.79 21.11
N GLY A 3 -13.83 8.90 21.46
CA GLY A 3 -13.57 7.47 21.49
C GLY A 3 -13.39 6.80 20.13
N ALA A 4 -14.26 7.09 19.17
CA ALA A 4 -14.17 6.53 17.83
C ALA A 4 -12.85 6.94 17.14
N SER A 5 -12.37 8.15 17.40
CA SER A 5 -11.08 8.64 16.90
C SER A 5 -9.89 7.83 17.45
N THR A 6 -9.96 7.33 18.68
CA THR A 6 -8.86 6.57 19.31
C THR A 6 -8.66 5.22 18.64
N ASN A 7 -9.75 4.47 18.39
CA ASN A 7 -9.67 3.16 17.74
C ASN A 7 -9.13 3.27 16.31
N ILE A 8 -9.54 4.31 15.59
CA ILE A 8 -9.07 4.58 14.23
C ILE A 8 -7.57 4.87 14.24
N VAL A 9 -7.10 5.73 15.16
CA VAL A 9 -5.66 6.03 15.28
C VAL A 9 -4.85 4.78 15.59
N VAL A 10 -5.26 3.98 16.57
CA VAL A 10 -4.56 2.74 16.94
C VAL A 10 -4.52 1.75 15.78
N GLY A 11 -5.66 1.54 15.12
CA GLY A 11 -5.76 0.66 13.96
C GLY A 11 -4.89 1.14 12.80
N SER A 12 -4.90 2.43 12.48
CA SER A 12 -4.10 3.00 11.40
C SER A 12 -2.60 2.91 11.67
N LEU A 13 -2.15 3.19 12.90
CA LEU A 13 -0.73 3.10 13.24
C LEU A 13 -0.21 1.67 13.17
N LEU A 14 -0.98 0.71 13.68
CA LEU A 14 -0.63 -0.72 13.60
C LEU A 14 -0.63 -1.23 12.16
N ALA A 15 -1.66 -0.87 11.39
CA ALA A 15 -1.76 -1.23 9.98
C ALA A 15 -0.55 -0.68 9.21
N TYR A 16 -0.25 0.62 9.35
CA TYR A 16 0.90 1.26 8.71
C TYR A 16 2.22 0.61 9.09
N LEU A 17 2.47 0.36 10.38
CA LEU A 17 3.72 -0.24 10.84
C LEU A 17 3.95 -1.60 10.17
N VAL A 18 2.93 -2.44 10.07
CA VAL A 18 3.09 -3.78 9.48
C VAL A 18 3.10 -3.72 7.96
N SER A 19 2.15 -3.00 7.34
CA SER A 19 1.96 -2.98 5.90
C SER A 19 3.11 -2.28 5.17
N GLN A 20 3.65 -1.19 5.73
CA GLN A 20 4.74 -0.45 5.12
C GLN A 20 6.04 -1.25 5.13
N ASN A 21 6.34 -1.95 6.22
CA ASN A 21 7.50 -2.83 6.30
C ASN A 21 7.36 -4.00 5.30
N TRP A 22 6.16 -4.56 5.19
CA TRP A 22 5.87 -5.61 4.21
C TRP A 22 6.03 -5.12 2.76
N ASP A 23 5.52 -3.93 2.46
CA ASP A 23 5.63 -3.32 1.13
C ASP A 23 7.10 -3.20 0.69
N VAL A 24 7.94 -2.60 1.55
CA VAL A 24 9.37 -2.43 1.28
C VAL A 24 10.06 -3.78 1.10
N PHE A 25 9.74 -4.77 1.95
CA PHE A 25 10.30 -6.11 1.84
C PHE A 25 9.94 -6.77 0.50
N VAL A 26 8.66 -6.81 0.15
CA VAL A 26 8.17 -7.43 -1.08
C VAL A 26 8.71 -6.70 -2.31
N PHE A 27 8.72 -5.37 -2.30
CA PHE A 27 9.26 -4.57 -3.39
C PHE A 27 10.74 -4.94 -3.70
N HIS A 28 11.58 -5.01 -2.67
CA HIS A 28 12.98 -5.39 -2.82
C HIS A 28 13.16 -6.85 -3.22
N ARG A 29 12.34 -7.74 -2.65
CA ARG A 29 12.31 -9.17 -3.02
C ARG A 29 12.02 -9.33 -4.51
N LEU A 30 10.96 -8.70 -5.02
CA LEU A 30 10.59 -8.77 -6.44
C LEU A 30 11.60 -8.06 -7.33
N ARG A 31 12.21 -6.96 -6.88
CA ARG A 31 13.32 -6.32 -7.60
C ARG A 31 14.49 -7.28 -7.78
N SER A 32 14.89 -7.99 -6.72
CA SER A 32 15.99 -8.96 -6.78
C SER A 32 15.65 -10.18 -7.66
N TYR A 33 14.41 -10.64 -7.61
CA TYR A 33 13.95 -11.81 -8.38
C TYR A 33 13.85 -11.54 -9.89
N THR A 34 13.63 -10.28 -10.27
CA THR A 34 13.41 -9.87 -11.66
C THR A 34 14.60 -9.12 -12.27
N ASP A 35 15.76 -9.12 -11.60
CA ASP A 35 16.93 -8.32 -11.96
C ASP A 35 16.60 -6.84 -12.22
N GLY A 36 15.60 -6.33 -11.51
CA GLY A 36 15.08 -4.96 -11.66
C GLY A 36 14.32 -4.66 -12.95
N ARG A 37 14.09 -5.65 -13.84
CA ARG A 37 13.49 -5.44 -15.16
C ARG A 37 11.98 -5.22 -15.11
N ALA A 38 11.27 -5.84 -14.16
CA ALA A 38 9.81 -5.80 -14.09
C ALA A 38 9.31 -4.79 -13.04
N LEU A 39 9.35 -3.49 -13.40
CA LEU A 39 8.90 -2.41 -12.50
C LEU A 39 7.41 -2.52 -12.15
N TRP A 40 6.55 -2.90 -13.10
CA TRP A 40 5.12 -3.11 -12.88
C TRP A 40 4.86 -4.21 -11.84
N LEU A 41 5.60 -5.32 -11.93
CA LEU A 41 5.36 -6.49 -11.09
C LEU A 41 5.69 -6.18 -9.63
N ARG A 42 6.83 -5.51 -9.38
CA ARG A 42 7.17 -5.09 -8.02
C ARG A 42 6.24 -4.01 -7.49
N ASN A 43 5.78 -3.07 -8.32
CA ASN A 43 4.87 -2.01 -7.90
C ASN A 43 3.50 -2.58 -7.52
N ILE A 44 2.86 -3.32 -8.43
CA ILE A 44 1.54 -3.90 -8.19
C ILE A 44 1.62 -5.01 -7.14
N GLY A 45 2.64 -5.87 -7.18
CA GLY A 45 2.79 -6.99 -6.25
C GLY A 45 3.02 -6.55 -4.80
N SER A 46 3.90 -5.58 -4.57
CA SER A 46 4.12 -5.04 -3.23
C SER A 46 2.87 -4.31 -2.73
N THR A 47 2.32 -3.42 -3.55
CA THR A 47 1.16 -2.59 -3.24
C THR A 47 -0.11 -3.40 -3.01
N ALA A 48 -0.34 -4.48 -3.76
CA ALA A 48 -1.50 -5.35 -3.55
C ALA A 48 -1.38 -6.12 -2.24
N THR A 49 -0.23 -6.73 -1.97
CA THR A 49 -0.06 -7.53 -0.76
C THR A 49 -0.01 -6.68 0.50
N SER A 50 0.65 -5.52 0.47
CA SER A 50 0.70 -4.59 1.60
C SER A 50 -0.66 -3.99 1.92
N GLN A 51 -1.45 -3.61 0.90
CA GLN A 51 -2.79 -3.08 1.14
C GLN A 51 -3.78 -4.14 1.65
N ALA A 52 -3.63 -5.42 1.27
CA ALA A 52 -4.43 -6.49 1.86
C ALA A 52 -4.17 -6.58 3.38
N ILE A 53 -2.90 -6.54 3.78
CA ILE A 53 -2.46 -6.57 5.18
C ILE A 53 -2.94 -5.31 5.92
N ASP A 54 -2.71 -4.12 5.35
CA ASP A 54 -3.16 -2.84 5.88
C ASP A 54 -4.65 -2.87 6.20
N THR A 55 -5.45 -3.28 5.21
CA THR A 55 -6.92 -3.24 5.32
C THR A 55 -7.42 -4.29 6.31
N ALA A 56 -6.83 -5.48 6.34
CA ALA A 56 -7.17 -6.52 7.32
C ALA A 56 -6.85 -6.07 8.76
N ILE A 57 -5.67 -5.50 8.99
CA ILE A 57 -5.26 -5.01 10.31
C ILE A 57 -6.11 -3.81 10.70
N PHE A 58 -6.29 -2.84 9.81
CA PHE A 58 -7.07 -1.63 10.11
C PHE A 58 -8.51 -1.99 10.47
N VAL A 59 -9.19 -2.79 9.63
CA VAL A 59 -10.58 -3.16 9.87
C VAL A 59 -10.71 -4.03 11.13
N GLY A 60 -9.83 -5.03 11.29
CA GLY A 60 -9.84 -5.91 12.45
C GLY A 60 -9.55 -5.17 13.77
N VAL A 61 -8.60 -4.24 13.76
CA VAL A 61 -8.23 -3.51 14.98
C VAL A 61 -9.22 -2.39 15.28
N ALA A 62 -9.49 -1.50 14.31
CA ALA A 62 -10.27 -0.29 14.57
C ALA A 62 -11.75 -0.57 14.83
N PHE A 63 -12.31 -1.61 14.20
CA PHE A 63 -13.75 -1.87 14.21
C PHE A 63 -14.17 -3.15 14.96
N TYR A 64 -13.22 -3.98 15.39
CA TYR A 64 -13.51 -5.18 16.17
C TYR A 64 -12.72 -5.21 17.48
N LEU A 65 -11.39 -5.25 17.42
CA LEU A 65 -10.55 -5.46 18.60
C LEU A 65 -10.54 -4.25 19.57
N ALA A 66 -10.33 -3.04 19.06
CA ALA A 66 -10.26 -1.84 19.90
C ALA A 66 -11.59 -1.51 20.60
N PRO A 67 -12.77 -1.60 19.93
CA PRO A 67 -14.06 -1.49 20.63
C PRO A 67 -14.23 -2.50 21.76
N GLN A 68 -13.81 -3.76 21.58
CA GLN A 68 -13.94 -4.79 22.61
C GLN A 68 -12.96 -4.63 23.77
N LEU A 69 -11.70 -4.30 23.48
CA LEU A 69 -10.66 -4.22 24.51
C LEU A 69 -10.66 -2.90 25.28
N LEU A 70 -10.95 -1.79 24.60
CA LEU A 70 -10.88 -0.46 25.20
C LEU A 70 -12.25 0.03 25.69
N GLY A 71 -13.33 -0.68 25.37
CA GLY A 71 -14.70 -0.29 25.73
C GLY A 71 -15.18 0.97 25.01
N VAL A 72 -14.52 1.33 23.90
CA VAL A 72 -14.73 2.59 23.20
C VAL A 72 -15.58 2.35 21.95
N GLY A 73 -16.90 2.26 22.14
CA GLY A 73 -17.87 2.00 21.07
C GLY A 73 -18.27 0.52 20.93
N SER A 74 -19.02 0.19 19.88
CA SER A 74 -19.53 -1.16 19.62
C SER A 74 -18.77 -1.84 18.48
N ALA A 75 -18.40 -3.11 18.68
CA ALA A 75 -17.82 -3.92 17.61
C ALA A 75 -18.83 -4.09 16.47
N LEU A 76 -18.36 -3.97 15.23
CA LEU A 76 -19.18 -4.19 14.04
C LEU A 76 -19.42 -5.69 13.81
N PRO A 77 -20.57 -6.09 13.23
CA PRO A 77 -20.82 -7.48 12.86
C PRO A 77 -19.79 -7.99 11.85
N GLY A 78 -19.42 -9.27 11.95
CA GLY A 78 -18.41 -9.88 11.07
C GLY A 78 -18.70 -9.75 9.58
N SER A 79 -19.96 -9.83 9.17
CA SER A 79 -20.38 -9.62 7.78
C SER A 79 -20.08 -8.21 7.28
N VAL A 80 -20.26 -7.19 8.12
CA VAL A 80 -19.97 -5.80 7.79
C VAL A 80 -18.46 -5.58 7.72
N LEU A 81 -17.69 -6.16 8.64
CA LEU A 81 -16.23 -6.10 8.62
C LEU A 81 -15.64 -6.70 7.34
N ILE A 82 -16.12 -7.89 6.95
CA ILE A 82 -15.69 -8.55 5.71
C ILE A 82 -16.06 -7.69 4.50
N GLY A 83 -17.29 -7.16 4.45
CA GLY A 83 -17.74 -6.28 3.38
C GLY A 83 -16.89 -5.02 3.25
N LEU A 84 -16.55 -4.38 4.38
CA LEU A 84 -15.66 -3.22 4.43
C LEU A 84 -14.25 -3.56 3.94
N ALA A 85 -13.66 -4.64 4.47
CA ALA A 85 -12.30 -5.04 4.12
C ALA A 85 -12.19 -5.40 2.64
N VAL A 86 -13.13 -6.19 2.10
CA VAL A 86 -13.14 -6.58 0.69
C VAL A 86 -13.40 -5.37 -0.21
N GLY A 87 -14.41 -4.55 0.10
CA GLY A 87 -14.74 -3.37 -0.69
C GLY A 87 -13.58 -2.36 -0.77
N GLN A 88 -12.95 -2.08 0.37
CA GLN A 88 -11.78 -1.21 0.44
C GLN A 88 -10.60 -1.79 -0.31
N TYR A 89 -10.31 -3.08 -0.13
CA TYR A 89 -9.19 -3.75 -0.79
C TYR A 89 -9.35 -3.76 -2.31
N LEU A 90 -10.53 -4.10 -2.83
CA LEU A 90 -10.79 -4.13 -4.27
C LEU A 90 -10.70 -2.74 -4.90
N LEU A 91 -11.24 -1.72 -4.23
CA LEU A 91 -11.15 -0.33 -4.70
C LEU A 91 -9.69 0.14 -4.75
N LYS A 92 -8.93 -0.10 -3.67
CA LYS A 92 -7.50 0.19 -3.57
C LYS A 92 -6.68 -0.50 -4.67
N LEU A 93 -6.98 -1.78 -4.94
CA LEU A 93 -6.30 -2.55 -5.98
C LEU A 93 -6.61 -2.02 -7.37
N LEU A 94 -7.87 -1.67 -7.65
CA LEU A 94 -8.27 -1.06 -8.92
C LEU A 94 -7.52 0.25 -9.17
N ILE A 95 -7.45 1.12 -8.15
CA ILE A 95 -6.71 2.38 -8.22
C ILE A 95 -5.23 2.12 -8.53
N ALA A 96 -4.58 1.19 -7.81
CA ALA A 96 -3.18 0.86 -8.04
C ALA A 96 -2.89 0.33 -9.46
N LEU A 97 -3.82 -0.45 -10.03
CA LEU A 97 -3.73 -0.92 -11.42
C LEU A 97 -3.85 0.24 -12.41
N CYS A 98 -4.78 1.18 -12.18
CA CYS A 98 -4.95 2.39 -13.00
C CYS A 98 -3.77 3.36 -12.90
N ASP A 99 -3.10 3.44 -11.74
CA ASP A 99 -1.97 4.33 -11.52
C ASP A 99 -0.68 3.80 -12.17
N THR A 100 -0.55 2.48 -12.36
CA THR A 100 0.68 1.86 -12.88
C THR A 100 1.08 2.38 -14.29
N PRO A 101 0.18 2.51 -15.29
CA PRO A 101 0.51 3.15 -16.56
C PRO A 101 1.02 4.59 -16.41
N VAL A 102 0.45 5.37 -15.48
CA VAL A 102 0.86 6.75 -15.21
C VAL A 102 2.28 6.79 -14.65
N VAL A 103 2.61 5.87 -13.73
CA VAL A 103 3.97 5.72 -13.19
C VAL A 103 4.98 5.45 -14.30
N TYR A 104 4.66 4.56 -15.25
CA TYR A 104 5.53 4.28 -16.39
C TYR A 104 5.73 5.52 -17.28
N ALA A 105 4.67 6.29 -17.55
CA ALA A 105 4.75 7.52 -18.33
C ALA A 105 5.67 8.55 -17.66
N ILE A 106 5.51 8.78 -16.35
CA ILE A 106 6.32 9.73 -15.58
C ILE A 106 7.79 9.28 -15.54
N VAL A 107 8.04 8.01 -15.24
CA VAL A 107 9.41 7.46 -15.17
C VAL A 107 10.09 7.52 -16.55
N GLY A 108 9.36 7.24 -17.63
CA GLY A 108 9.86 7.37 -18.99
C GLY A 108 10.23 8.81 -19.34
N TYR A 109 9.37 9.77 -19.00
CA TYR A 109 9.61 11.20 -19.20
C TYR A 109 10.79 11.74 -18.37
N ALA A 110 10.92 11.31 -17.12
CA ALA A 110 12.03 11.73 -16.26
C ALA A 110 13.38 11.22 -16.79
N ARG A 111 13.41 9.99 -17.33
CA ARG A 111 14.62 9.39 -17.90
C ARG A 111 15.06 10.08 -19.19
N SER A 112 14.12 10.41 -20.09
CA SER A 112 14.44 11.11 -21.33
C SER A 112 15.00 12.53 -21.11
N ARG A 113 14.64 13.17 -20.00
CA ARG A 113 15.21 14.47 -19.58
C ARG A 113 16.61 14.35 -18.99
N ALA A 114 16.88 13.29 -18.21
CA ALA A 114 18.19 13.03 -17.64
C ALA A 114 19.23 12.75 -18.75
N ASP A 115 18.86 11.93 -19.74
CA ASP A 115 19.73 11.58 -20.86
C ASP A 115 20.03 12.77 -21.79
N ALA A 116 19.16 13.80 -21.81
CA ALA A 116 19.35 15.01 -22.60
C ALA A 116 20.30 16.06 -21.95
N GLY A 117 20.64 15.88 -20.66
CA GLY A 117 21.46 16.82 -19.89
C GLY A 117 22.92 16.39 -19.70
N GLU A 118 23.30 15.16 -20.03
CA GLU A 118 24.68 14.67 -19.89
C GLU A 118 25.55 15.07 -21.10
N PRO A 119 26.67 15.78 -20.90
CA PRO A 119 27.67 15.95 -21.95
C PRO A 119 28.24 14.56 -22.30
N ARG A 120 28.20 14.19 -23.58
CA ARG A 120 28.87 12.96 -24.04
C ARG A 120 30.36 13.04 -23.67
N PRO A 121 30.97 12.00 -23.09
CA PRO A 121 32.41 11.97 -22.89
C PRO A 121 33.08 12.22 -24.25
N SER A 122 33.93 13.24 -24.33
CA SER A 122 34.81 13.43 -25.48
C SER A 122 35.70 12.20 -25.56
N ALA A 123 35.54 11.44 -26.63
CA ALA A 123 36.46 10.37 -26.97
C ALA A 123 37.74 11.04 -27.48
N ASP A 124 38.68 11.27 -26.55
CA ASP A 124 40.07 11.60 -26.84
C ASP A 124 40.94 10.34 -26.77
#